data_AF-A0A1I0GKB2-F1
#
_entry.id   AF-A0A1I0GKB2-F1
#
_cell.length_a   1.000
_cell.length_b   1.000
_cell.length_c   1.000
_cell.angle_alpha   90.00
_cell.angle_beta   90.00
_cell.angle_gamma   90.00
#
_symmetry.space_group_name_H-M   'P 1'
#
loop_
_entity.id
_entity.type
_entity.pdbx_description
1 polymer ?
#
loop_
_entity_poly.entity_id
_entity_poly.type
_entity_poly.pdbx_seq_one_letter_code
_entity_poly.pdbx_strand_id
1 'polypeptide(L)'
;MADSAHIDFSEGSSLQSKARAYQKASAAHRDIENSMEHADADNDWAQRLGSAQELQDAKKIIENSRIQAARSFTTEDIQEATEQELISEQEARQLIAIRRKAEMQERENGRSSSKSRSNSRKR
;
A
#
# COMPACT_ATOMS: atom_id res chain seq x y z
N MET A 1 13.94 -12.34 19.03
CA MET A 1 14.44 -11.02 18.60
C MET A 1 13.30 -10.36 17.83
N ALA A 2 12.70 -9.32 18.38
CA ALA A 2 11.65 -8.57 17.68
C ALA A 2 12.35 -7.55 16.79
N ASP A 3 12.51 -7.88 15.51
CA ASP A 3 12.88 -6.92 14.48
C ASP A 3 11.71 -5.93 14.38
N SER A 4 11.78 -4.84 15.14
CA SER A 4 10.97 -3.65 14.90
C SER A 4 11.34 -3.16 13.51
N ALA A 5 10.62 -3.68 12.51
CA ALA A 5 10.70 -3.28 11.12
C ALA A 5 10.20 -1.85 11.02
N HIS A 6 11.05 -0.88 11.38
CA HIS A 6 10.93 0.47 10.87
C HIS A 6 11.09 0.36 9.36
N ILE A 7 9.97 0.29 8.67
CA ILE A 7 9.95 0.35 7.21
C ILE A 7 10.26 1.81 6.87
N ASP A 8 11.53 2.09 6.62
CA ASP A 8 11.99 3.42 6.20
C ASP A 8 11.60 3.61 4.73
N PHE A 9 10.69 4.56 4.49
CA PHE A 9 10.19 4.90 3.16
C PHE A 9 10.85 6.17 2.60
N SER A 10 11.95 6.67 3.19
CA SER A 10 12.57 7.92 2.75
C SER A 10 13.15 7.83 1.33
N GLU A 11 13.09 8.94 0.59
CA GLU A 11 13.58 9.05 -0.80
C GLU A 11 15.07 8.70 -0.96
N GLY A 12 15.87 8.75 0.13
CA GLY A 12 17.29 8.39 0.14
C GLY A 12 17.60 6.92 0.48
N SER A 13 16.56 6.10 0.68
CA SER A 13 16.73 4.67 0.95
C SER A 13 17.22 3.93 -0.30
N SER A 14 18.18 3.02 -0.14
CA SER A 14 18.71 2.22 -1.26
C SER A 14 17.60 1.48 -2.02
N LEU A 15 17.79 1.25 -3.33
CA LEU A 15 16.84 0.52 -4.17
C LEU A 15 16.44 -0.83 -3.56
N GLN A 16 17.41 -1.52 -2.96
CA GLN A 16 17.21 -2.78 -2.25
C GLN A 16 16.35 -2.63 -0.99
N SER A 17 16.51 -1.54 -0.24
CA SER A 17 15.66 -1.21 0.91
C SER A 17 14.22 -0.95 0.47
N LYS A 18 14.02 -0.18 -0.61
CA LYS A 18 12.68 0.08 -1.19
C LYS A 18 12.02 -1.22 -1.65
N ALA A 19 12.76 -2.09 -2.35
CA ALA A 19 12.26 -3.38 -2.81
C ALA A 19 11.84 -4.29 -1.65
N ARG A 20 12.67 -4.41 -0.61
CA ARG A 20 12.33 -5.17 0.60
C ARG A 20 11.12 -4.60 1.34
N ALA A 21 11.01 -3.27 1.43
CA ALA A 21 9.86 -2.61 2.03
C ALA A 21 8.56 -2.94 1.29
N TYR A 22 8.59 -2.87 -0.05
CA TYR A 22 7.45 -3.22 -0.90
C TYR A 22 7.07 -4.70 -0.78
N GLN A 23 8.04 -5.61 -0.78
CA GLN A 23 7.82 -7.04 -0.62
C GLN A 23 7.19 -7.37 0.75
N LYS A 24 7.71 -6.78 1.83
CA LYS A 24 7.13 -6.95 3.18
C LYS A 24 5.69 -6.44 3.25
N ALA A 25 5.42 -5.26 2.70
CA ALA A 25 4.07 -4.71 2.68
C ALA A 25 3.11 -5.56 1.83
N SER A 26 3.59 -6.10 0.70
CA SER A 26 2.79 -6.97 -0.16
C SER A 26 2.52 -8.35 0.48
N ALA A 27 3.50 -8.90 1.19
CA ALA A 27 3.32 -10.12 1.97
C ALA A 27 2.28 -9.92 3.10
N ALA A 28 2.43 -8.85 3.89
CA ALA A 28 1.46 -8.50 4.93
C ALA A 28 0.05 -8.28 4.38
N HIS A 29 -0.07 -7.67 3.19
CA HIS A 29 -1.36 -7.50 2.51
C HIS A 29 -1.99 -8.84 2.14
N ARG A 30 -1.20 -9.78 1.63
CA ARG A 30 -1.70 -11.12 1.30
C ARG A 30 -2.11 -11.88 2.56
N ASP A 31 -1.31 -11.78 3.62
CA ASP A 31 -1.58 -12.48 4.88
C ASP A 31 -2.86 -11.97 5.54
N ILE A 32 -3.13 -10.65 5.48
CA ILE A 32 -4.38 -10.12 6.01
C ILE A 32 -5.59 -10.44 5.14
N GLU A 33 -5.45 -10.50 3.81
CA GLU A 33 -6.52 -10.96 2.92
C GLU A 33 -6.89 -12.42 3.20
N ASN A 34 -5.89 -13.29 3.33
CA ASN A 34 -6.12 -14.68 3.73
C ASN A 34 -6.77 -14.78 5.12
N SER A 35 -6.32 -13.95 6.07
CA SER A 35 -6.89 -13.93 7.42
C SER A 35 -8.36 -13.53 7.41
N MET A 36 -8.76 -12.57 6.57
CA MET A 36 -10.15 -12.18 6.39
C MET A 36 -10.99 -13.29 5.74
N GLU A 37 -10.49 -13.90 4.66
CA GLU A 37 -11.19 -14.99 3.97
C GLU A 37 -11.49 -16.17 4.90
N HIS A 38 -10.55 -16.50 5.79
CA HIS A 38 -10.75 -17.55 6.77
C HIS A 38 -11.57 -17.11 8.00
N ALA A 39 -11.52 -15.84 8.40
CA ALA A 39 -12.39 -15.31 9.46
C ALA A 39 -13.87 -15.36 9.05
N ASP A 40 -14.18 -15.22 7.75
CA ASP A 40 -15.53 -15.40 7.22
C ASP A 40 -15.98 -16.88 7.18
N ALA A 41 -15.03 -17.82 7.14
CA ALA A 41 -15.31 -19.25 7.02
C ALA A 41 -15.40 -20.00 8.37
N ASP A 42 -14.73 -19.50 9.43
CA ASP A 42 -14.63 -20.20 10.71
C ASP A 42 -14.75 -19.23 11.91
N ASN A 43 -15.82 -19.38 12.70
CA ASN A 43 -16.09 -18.52 13.86
C ASN A 43 -15.01 -18.60 14.96
N ASP A 44 -14.27 -19.72 15.04
CA ASP A 44 -13.17 -19.88 15.99
C ASP A 44 -11.94 -19.04 15.60
N TRP A 45 -11.76 -18.77 14.30
CA TRP A 45 -10.70 -17.89 13.79
C TRP A 45 -10.95 -16.41 14.08
N ALA A 46 -12.21 -15.98 14.03
CA ALA A 46 -12.59 -14.60 14.35
C ALA A 46 -12.23 -14.18 15.78
N GLN A 47 -12.20 -15.11 16.75
CA GLN A 47 -11.78 -14.80 18.12
C GLN A 47 -10.25 -14.69 18.29
N ARG A 48 -9.45 -15.27 17.38
CA ARG A 48 -7.98 -15.30 17.49
C ARG A 48 -7.30 -14.21 16.69
N LEU A 49 -7.92 -13.76 15.61
CA LEU A 49 -7.40 -12.75 14.68
C LEU A 49 -7.78 -11.31 15.05
N GLY A 50 -8.66 -11.13 16.03
CA GLY A 50 -9.27 -9.85 16.39
C GLY A 50 -10.64 -9.68 15.73
N SER A 51 -11.35 -8.63 16.13
CA SER A 51 -12.66 -8.31 15.56
C SER A 51 -12.57 -8.01 14.07
N ALA A 52 -13.66 -8.23 13.33
CA ALA A 52 -13.74 -7.87 11.90
C ALA A 52 -13.37 -6.39 11.64
N GLN A 53 -13.68 -5.51 12.60
CA GLN A 53 -13.31 -4.09 12.55
C GLN A 53 -11.78 -3.90 12.63
N GLU A 54 -11.10 -4.59 13.54
CA GLU A 54 -9.65 -4.53 13.69
C GLU A 54 -8.93 -5.08 12.45
N LEU A 55 -9.45 -6.17 11.87
CA LEU A 55 -8.93 -6.71 10.61
C LEU A 55 -9.10 -5.73 9.45
N GLN A 56 -10.24 -5.05 9.38
CA GLN A 56 -10.48 -4.03 8.35
C GLN A 56 -9.58 -2.81 8.51
N ASP A 57 -9.33 -2.37 9.75
CA ASP A 57 -8.46 -1.23 10.02
C ASP A 57 -6.98 -1.59 9.78
N ALA A 58 -6.56 -2.79 10.18
CA ALA A 58 -5.24 -3.31 9.84
C ALA A 58 -5.06 -3.43 8.32
N LYS A 59 -6.08 -3.86 7.57
CA LYS A 59 -6.04 -3.91 6.11
C LYS A 59 -5.81 -2.53 5.51
N LYS A 60 -6.54 -1.51 5.98
CA LYS A 60 -6.34 -0.12 5.54
C LYS A 60 -4.93 0.39 5.83
N ILE A 61 -4.39 0.09 7.01
CA ILE A 61 -3.02 0.49 7.38
C ILE A 61 -2.01 -0.16 6.43
N ILE A 62 -2.13 -1.47 6.21
CA ILE A 62 -1.24 -2.22 5.32
C ILE A 62 -1.36 -1.74 3.87
N GLU A 63 -2.58 -1.48 3.38
CA GLU A 63 -2.81 -0.94 2.04
C GLU A 63 -2.17 0.46 1.90
N ASN A 64 -2.32 1.33 2.90
CA ASN A 64 -1.66 2.63 2.92
C ASN A 64 -0.14 2.51 2.93
N SER A 65 0.43 1.61 3.73
CA SER A 65 1.87 1.34 3.74
C SER A 65 2.35 0.83 2.38
N ARG A 66 1.58 -0.04 1.72
CA ARG A 66 1.89 -0.54 0.38
C ARG A 66 1.83 0.57 -0.68
N ILE A 67 0.88 1.49 -0.58
CA ILE A 67 0.79 2.67 -1.46
C ILE A 67 1.97 3.60 -1.23
N GLN A 68 2.36 3.86 0.02
CA GLN A 68 3.52 4.69 0.33
C GLN A 68 4.82 4.05 -0.18
N ALA A 69 4.97 2.74 0.03
CA ALA A 69 6.07 1.97 -0.55
C ALA A 69 6.09 2.12 -2.07
N ALA A 70 4.94 2.01 -2.74
CA ALA A 70 4.87 2.12 -4.19
C ALA A 70 5.19 3.53 -4.70
N ARG A 71 4.91 4.57 -3.92
CA ARG A 71 5.21 5.97 -4.26
C ARG A 71 6.68 6.34 -4.07
N SER A 72 7.42 5.62 -3.25
CA SER A 72 8.86 5.88 -3.07
C SER A 72 9.69 5.41 -4.27
N PHE A 73 9.10 4.62 -5.18
CA PHE A 73 9.72 4.22 -6.43
C PHE A 73 9.47 5.24 -7.55
N THR A 74 10.56 5.67 -8.18
CA THR A 74 10.49 6.32 -9.49
C THR A 74 10.23 5.27 -10.59
N THR A 75 9.94 5.73 -11.81
CA THR A 75 9.82 4.80 -12.96
C THR A 75 11.16 4.12 -13.26
N GLU A 76 12.26 4.86 -13.09
CA GLU A 76 13.64 4.37 -13.25
C GLU A 76 13.97 3.34 -12.17
N ASP A 77 13.58 3.59 -10.91
CA ASP A 77 13.75 2.65 -9.80
C ASP A 77 13.04 1.31 -10.08
N ILE A 78 11.83 1.34 -10.64
CA ILE A 78 11.09 0.10 -10.96
C ILE A 78 11.82 -0.69 -12.04
N GLN A 79 12.33 0.00 -13.06
CA GLN A 79 13.06 -0.64 -14.14
C GLN A 79 14.37 -1.24 -13.61
N GLU A 80 15.15 -0.47 -12.87
CA GLU A 80 16.41 -0.90 -12.27
C GLU A 80 16.20 -2.05 -11.27
N ALA A 81 15.16 -2.00 -10.44
CA ALA A 81 14.85 -3.08 -9.50
C ALA A 81 14.40 -4.36 -10.20
N THR A 82 13.79 -4.26 -11.38
CA THR A 82 13.43 -5.42 -12.21
C THR A 82 14.66 -6.00 -12.90
N GLU A 83 15.52 -5.16 -13.47
CA GLU A 83 16.78 -5.56 -14.12
C GLU A 83 17.76 -6.21 -13.15
N GLN A 84 17.77 -5.76 -11.89
CA GLN A 84 18.57 -6.34 -10.80
C GLN A 84 17.89 -7.53 -10.10
N GLU A 85 16.75 -8.00 -10.61
CA GLU A 85 15.96 -9.10 -10.03
C GLU A 85 15.58 -8.89 -8.54
N LEU A 86 15.55 -7.64 -8.08
CA LEU A 86 15.13 -7.28 -6.72
C LEU A 86 13.61 -7.40 -6.56
N ILE A 87 12.89 -7.20 -7.67
CA ILE A 87 11.46 -7.45 -7.82
C ILE A 87 11.22 -8.21 -9.12
N SER A 88 10.20 -9.05 -9.14
CA SER A 88 9.74 -9.75 -10.34
C SER A 88 8.98 -8.81 -11.30
N GLU A 89 8.88 -9.18 -12.57
CA GLU A 89 8.04 -8.42 -13.53
C GLU A 89 6.57 -8.33 -13.10
N GLN A 90 6.07 -9.33 -12.36
CA GLN A 90 4.72 -9.30 -11.84
C GLN A 90 4.58 -8.26 -10.74
N GLU A 91 5.54 -8.19 -9.82
CA GLU A 91 5.59 -7.15 -8.77
C GLU A 91 5.75 -5.76 -9.38
N ALA A 92 6.58 -5.60 -10.41
CA ALA A 92 6.73 -4.34 -11.14
C ALA A 92 5.41 -3.87 -11.77
N ARG A 93 4.65 -4.79 -12.40
CA ARG A 93 3.31 -4.50 -12.93
C ARG A 93 2.32 -4.06 -11.83
N GLN A 94 2.36 -4.72 -10.67
CA GLN A 94 1.52 -4.35 -9.54
C GLN A 94 1.90 -2.98 -8.96
N LEU A 95 3.20 -2.70 -8.81
CA LEU A 95 3.73 -1.39 -8.40
C LEU A 95 3.19 -0.27 -9.28
N ILE A 96 3.30 -0.43 -10.61
CA ILE A 96 2.81 0.54 -11.58
C ILE A 96 1.29 0.74 -11.46
N ALA A 97 0.53 -0.36 -11.29
CA ALA A 97 -0.92 -0.30 -11.15
C ALA A 97 -1.34 0.46 -9.87
N ILE A 98 -0.70 0.17 -8.74
CA ILE A 98 -0.96 0.84 -7.45
C ILE A 98 -0.64 2.32 -7.55
N ARG A 99 0.52 2.67 -8.11
CA ARG A 99 0.93 4.06 -8.29
C ARG A 99 -0.07 4.84 -9.15
N ARG A 100 -0.48 4.29 -10.29
CA ARG A 100 -1.48 4.92 -11.18
C ARG A 100 -2.83 5.09 -10.49
N LYS A 101 -3.29 4.07 -9.75
CA LYS A 101 -4.56 4.14 -8.99
C LYS A 101 -4.48 5.26 -7.93
N ALA A 102 -3.37 5.36 -7.23
CA ALA A 102 -3.15 6.38 -6.20
C ALA A 102 -3.08 7.81 -6.79
N GLU A 103 -2.39 7.98 -7.94
CA GLU A 103 -2.36 9.26 -8.67
C GLU A 103 -3.75 9.67 -9.18
N MET A 104 -4.58 8.72 -9.63
CA MET A 104 -5.95 8.98 -10.06
C MET A 104 -6.85 9.42 -8.90
N GLN A 105 -6.80 8.73 -7.75
CA GLN A 105 -7.58 9.12 -6.56
C GLN A 105 -7.23 10.52 -6.06
N GLU A 106 -5.95 10.91 -6.08
CA GLU A 106 -5.55 12.27 -5.71
C GLU A 106 -6.10 13.33 -6.67
N ARG A 107 -6.10 13.04 -7.98
CA ARG A 107 -6.69 13.93 -8.98
C ARG A 107 -8.20 14.08 -8.81
N GLU A 108 -8.89 13.01 -8.45
CA GLU A 108 -10.33 13.03 -8.18
C GLU A 108 -10.65 13.87 -6.92
N ASN A 109 -9.90 13.69 -5.84
CA ASN A 109 -10.06 14.46 -4.60
C ASN A 109 -9.71 15.95 -4.79
N GLY A 110 -8.70 16.26 -5.59
CA GLY A 110 -8.34 17.64 -5.96
C GLY A 110 -9.42 18.35 -6.82
N ARG A 111 -10.09 17.61 -7.71
CA ARG A 111 -11.22 18.12 -8.50
C ARG A 111 -12.50 18.34 -7.69
N SER A 112 -12.75 17.49 -6.69
CA SER A 112 -13.90 17.62 -5.79
C SER A 112 -13.76 18.80 -4.82
N SER A 113 -12.57 19.05 -4.29
CA SER A 113 -12.30 20.17 -3.36
C SER A 113 -12.30 21.55 -4.03
N SER A 114 -11.96 21.62 -5.33
CA SER A 114 -11.97 22.87 -6.10
C SER A 114 -13.38 23.32 -6.48
N LYS A 115 -14.34 22.39 -6.62
CA LYS A 115 -15.74 22.71 -6.97
C LYS A 115 -16.54 23.27 -5.79
N SER A 116 -16.18 22.92 -4.56
CA SER A 116 -16.86 23.43 -3.34
C SER A 116 -16.47 24.87 -2.96
N ARG A 117 -15.31 25.38 -3.42
CA ARG A 117 -14.86 26.75 -3.09
C ARG A 117 -15.48 27.83 -3.97
N SER A 118 -16.04 27.48 -5.11
CA SER A 118 -16.60 28.47 -6.06
C SER A 118 -18.03 28.92 -5.73
N ASN A 119 -18.71 28.30 -4.75
CA ASN A 119 -20.11 28.60 -4.45
C ASN A 119 -20.34 29.51 -3.23
N SER A 120 -19.29 30.08 -2.62
CA SER A 120 -19.41 30.90 -1.40
C SER A 120 -19.16 32.41 -1.59
N ARG A 121 -19.10 32.91 -2.82
CA ARG A 121 -18.99 34.36 -3.13
C ARG A 121 -20.13 34.82 -4.04
N LYS A 122 -21.35 34.77 -3.52
CA LYS A 122 -22.51 35.51 -4.04
C LYS A 122 -23.57 35.61 -2.95
N ARG A 123 -23.33 36.48 -1.98
CA ARG A 123 -24.35 37.12 -1.15
C ARG A 123 -23.91 38.53 -0.85
#